data_AF-A0A443RTK2-F1
#
_entry.id   AF-A0A443RTK2-F1
#
_cell.length_a   1.000
_cell.length_b   1.000
_cell.length_c   1.000
_cell.angle_alpha   90.00
_cell.angle_beta   90.00
_cell.angle_gamma   90.00
#
_symmetry.space_group_name_H-M   'P 1'
#
loop_
_entity.id
_entity.type
_entity.pdbx_description
1 polymer ?
#
loop_
_entity_poly.entity_id
_entity_poly.type
_entity_poly.pdbx_seq_one_letter_code
_entity_poly.pdbx_strand_id
1 'polypeptide(L)' 'MKLGKKKYSLEIWSWGCRDKRQLGHGDRLGRNHPFRIKHLSGHQIQRVFASNAFSFVLTASGVVFFLM' A
#
# COMPACT_ATOMS: atom_id res chain seq x y z
N MET A 1 26.66 20.63 11.32
CA MET A 1 25.21 20.50 11.57
C MET A 1 24.69 19.29 10.79
N LYS A 2 24.23 18.22 11.45
CA LYS A 2 23.58 17.09 10.77
C LYS A 2 22.13 17.47 10.50
N LEU A 3 21.75 17.63 9.24
CA LEU A 3 20.36 17.85 8.84
C LEU A 3 19.58 16.58 9.22
N GLY A 4 18.79 16.63 10.28
CA GLY A 4 17.95 15.51 10.70
C GLY A 4 17.02 15.14 9.56
N LYS A 5 17.16 13.92 9.01
CA LYS A 5 16.26 13.45 7.95
C LYS A 5 14.83 13.44 8.52
N LYS A 6 13.95 14.31 7.99
CA LYS A 6 12.52 14.27 8.32
C LYS A 6 12.00 12.88 7.98
N LYS A 7 11.52 12.17 9.02
CA LYS A 7 10.94 10.84 8.88
C LYS A 7 9.49 11.02 8.43
N TYR A 8 9.26 10.97 7.12
CA TYR A 8 7.90 10.97 6.57
C TYR A 8 7.33 9.56 6.73
N SER A 9 6.16 9.45 7.36
CA SER A 9 5.37 8.22 7.35
C SER A 9 4.58 8.17 6.06
N LEU A 10 4.92 7.24 5.18
CA LEU A 10 4.14 6.98 3.97
C LEU A 10 2.96 6.09 4.33
N GLU A 11 1.76 6.56 4.03
CA GLU A 11 0.53 5.79 4.19
C GLU A 11 0.05 5.30 2.84
N ILE A 12 -0.41 4.04 2.79
CA ILE A 12 -0.93 3.44 1.57
C ILE A 12 -2.45 3.40 1.66
N TRP A 13 -3.08 3.93 0.62
CA TRP A 13 -4.51 4.03 0.47
C TRP A 13 -4.89 3.42 -0.88
N SER A 14 -5.96 2.65 -0.93
CA SER A 14 -6.48 2.05 -2.16
C SER A 14 -8.01 2.15 -2.20
N TRP A 15 -8.52 2.33 -3.41
CA TRP A 15 -9.94 2.44 -3.74
C TRP A 15 -10.15 1.98 -5.18
N GLY A 16 -11.38 1.67 -5.58
CA GLY A 16 -11.72 1.24 -6.93
C GLY A 16 -12.66 0.03 -7.01
N CYS A 17 -12.81 -0.46 -8.24
CA CYS A 17 -13.83 -1.44 -8.62
C CYS A 17 -13.51 -2.88 -8.19
N ARG A 18 -14.59 -3.68 -8.06
CA ARG A 18 -14.72 -4.95 -7.30
C ARG A 18 -14.11 -6.21 -7.91
N ASP A 19 -13.32 -6.16 -8.97
CA ASP A 19 -13.26 -7.36 -9.83
C ASP A 19 -12.33 -8.47 -9.35
N LYS A 20 -11.18 -8.18 -8.71
CA LYS A 20 -10.18 -9.24 -8.40
C LYS A 20 -9.47 -9.17 -7.04
N ARG A 21 -10.09 -8.62 -5.98
CA ARG A 21 -9.47 -8.44 -4.64
C ARG A 21 -8.23 -7.53 -4.59
N GLN A 22 -7.94 -6.81 -5.66
CA GLN A 22 -6.74 -5.97 -5.84
C GLN A 22 -6.53 -4.80 -4.85
N LEU A 23 -7.42 -4.62 -3.87
CA LEU A 23 -7.38 -3.49 -2.95
C LEU A 23 -6.54 -3.75 -1.69
N GLY A 24 -6.22 -5.01 -1.35
CA GLY A 24 -5.32 -5.33 -0.24
C GLY A 24 -5.90 -5.09 1.16
N HIS A 25 -7.23 -5.06 1.30
CA HIS A 25 -7.92 -4.86 2.57
C HIS A 25 -8.28 -6.16 3.29
N GLY A 26 -7.97 -7.32 2.71
CA GLY A 26 -8.37 -8.63 3.24
C GLY A 26 -9.84 -8.97 3.02
N ASP A 27 -10.57 -8.17 2.24
CA ASP A 27 -11.99 -8.38 1.91
C ASP A 27 -12.25 -8.29 0.40
N ARG A 28 -13.50 -8.62 0.00
CA ARG A 28 -13.98 -8.54 -1.39
C ARG A 28 -14.86 -7.31 -1.63
N LEU A 29 -14.74 -6.27 -0.80
CA LEU A 29 -15.57 -5.09 -0.87
C LEU A 29 -14.86 -4.01 -1.69
N GLY A 30 -15.43 -3.66 -2.84
CA GLY A 30 -15.03 -2.47 -3.59
C GLY A 30 -15.32 -1.22 -2.77
N ARG A 31 -14.46 -0.23 -2.92
CA ARG A 31 -14.52 1.00 -2.14
C ARG A 31 -14.50 2.18 -3.09
N ASN A 32 -15.54 2.99 -3.01
CA ASN A 32 -15.67 4.20 -3.84
C ASN A 32 -14.89 5.38 -3.26
N HIS A 33 -14.28 5.20 -2.09
CA HIS A 33 -13.47 6.19 -1.39
C HIS A 33 -12.12 5.59 -0.98
N PRO A 34 -11.06 6.41 -0.88
CA PRO A 34 -9.77 5.99 -0.37
C PRO A 34 -9.92 5.26 0.96
N PHE A 35 -9.34 4.07 1.05
CA PHE A 35 -9.31 3.31 2.30
C PHE A 35 -7.91 2.87 2.60
N ARG A 36 -7.53 3.04 3.85
CA ARG A 36 -6.16 2.84 4.31
C ARG A 36 -5.85 1.35 4.45
N ILE A 37 -4.75 0.92 3.83
CA ILE A 37 -4.19 -0.42 4.01
C ILE A 37 -3.42 -0.45 5.32
N LYS A 38 -4.10 -0.82 6.41
CA LYS A 38 -3.53 -0.76 7.77
C LYS A 38 -2.30 -1.67 7.95
N HIS A 39 -2.25 -2.81 7.27
CA HIS A 39 -1.17 -3.80 7.41
C HIS A 39 0.21 -3.29 6.93
N LEU A 40 0.25 -2.22 6.12
CA LEU A 40 1.50 -1.61 5.67
C LEU A 40 1.99 -0.49 6.61
N SER A 41 1.24 -0.17 7.67
CA SER A 41 1.61 0.89 8.60
C SER A 41 2.93 0.56 9.31
N GLY A 42 3.86 1.51 9.36
CA GLY A 42 5.17 1.34 9.98
C GLY A 42 6.27 0.86 9.04
N HIS A 43 5.93 0.41 7.84
CA HIS A 43 6.90 0.12 6.79
C HIS A 43 7.28 1.37 6.00
N GLN A 44 8.57 1.55 5.75
CA GLN A 44 9.02 2.60 4.84
C GLN A 44 8.81 2.14 3.41
N ILE A 45 7.77 2.69 2.77
CA ILE A 45 7.43 2.30 1.40
C ILE A 45 8.35 3.00 0.40
N GLN A 46 8.83 2.26 -0.60
CA GLN A 46 9.69 2.79 -1.65
C GLN A 46 8.96 2.86 -2.99
N ARG A 47 8.23 1.80 -3.36
CA ARG A 47 7.45 1.75 -4.61
C ARG A 47 6.14 0.97 -4.43
N VAL A 48 5.15 1.33 -5.23
CA VAL A 48 3.85 0.66 -5.33
C VAL A 48 3.63 0.27 -6.79
N PHE A 49 3.16 -0.95 -7.01
CA PHE A 49 2.82 -1.46 -8.32
C PHE A 49 1.37 -1.95 -8.29
N ALA A 50 0.62 -1.62 -9.34
CA ALA A 50 -0.77 -2.04 -9.49
C ALA A 50 -1.00 -2.58 -10.89
N SER A 51 -1.73 -3.69 -10.96
CA SER A 51 -2.17 -4.34 -12.20
C SER A 51 -3.68 -4.60 -12.11
N ASN A 52 -4.27 -5.07 -13.20
CA ASN A 52 -5.69 -5.42 -13.27
C ASN A 52 -6.09 -6.61 -12.37
N ALA A 53 -5.12 -7.35 -11.84
CA ALA A 53 -5.39 -8.54 -11.02
C ALA A 53 -4.73 -8.53 -9.64
N PHE A 54 -3.66 -7.76 -9.45
CA PHE A 54 -2.91 -7.76 -8.21
C PHE A 54 -2.17 -6.44 -8.03
N SER A 55 -1.89 -6.11 -6.78
CA SER A 55 -1.03 -4.98 -6.41
C SER A 55 0.04 -5.46 -5.45
N PHE A 56 1.22 -4.84 -5.47
CA PHE A 56 2.29 -5.15 -4.53
C PHE A 56 3.11 -3.91 -4.18
N VAL A 57 3.78 -3.98 -3.04
CA VAL A 57 4.51 -2.86 -2.45
C VAL A 57 5.92 -3.29 -2.08
N LEU A 58 6.92 -2.51 -2.51
CA LEU A 58 8.32 -2.68 -2.15
C LEU A 58 8.67 -1.70 -1.03
N THR A 59 9.19 -2.21 0.08
CA THR A 59 9.70 -1.40 1.18
C THR A 59 11.19 -1.06 1.00
N ALA A 60 11.66 -0.03 1.68
CA ALA A 60 13.07 0.36 1.72
C ALA A 60 13.97 -0.72 2.37
N SER A 61 13.40 -1.65 3.13
CA SER A 61 14.10 -2.82 3.67
C SER A 61 14.22 -3.97 2.66
N GLY A 62 13.74 -3.80 1.43
CA GLY A 62 13.76 -4.83 0.38
C GLY A 62 12.66 -5.88 0.51
N VAL A 63 11.65 -5.68 1.36
CA VAL A 63 10.53 -6.61 1.54
C VAL A 63 9.42 -6.28 0.54
N VAL A 64 8.85 -7.30 -0.08
CA VAL A 64 7.71 -7.18 -0.99
C VAL A 64 6.44 -7.69 -0.31
N PHE A 65 5.40 -6.85 -0.28
CA PHE A 65 4.08 -7.21 0.21
C PHE A 65 3.11 -7.37 -0.96
N PHE A 66 2.44 -8.51 -1.03
CA PHE A 66 1.29 -8.70 -1.93
C PHE A 66 0.03 -8.11 -1.30
N LEU A 67 -0.67 -7.27 -2.05
CA LEU A 67 -1.96 -6.69 -1.69
C LEU A 67 -3.05 -7.53 -2.39
N MET A 68 -3.42 -8.64 -1.74
CA MET A 68 -4.49 -9.55 -2.17
C MET A 68 -5.77 -9.37 -1.34
#